data_AF-A0A5J6WRK0-F1
#
_entry.id   AF-A0A5J6WRK0-F1
#
_cell.length_a   1.000
_cell.length_b   1.000
_cell.length_c   1.000
_cell.angle_alpha   90.00
_cell.angle_beta   90.00
_cell.angle_gamma   90.00
#
_symmetry.space_group_name_H-M   'P 1'
#
loop_
_entity.id
_entity.type
_entity.pdbx_description
1 polymer ?
#
loop_
_entity_poly.entity_id
_entity_poly.type
_entity_poly.pdbx_seq_one_letter_code
_entity_poly.pdbx_strand_id
1 'polypeptide(L)'
;MTRKRKERSGGPLAIAKSDRSKRETNTQAVEARKQKRLKKRKGLASGNKTAEAEKGKKGTGGPRKSSDPRIGSKAPIQLVSAPTPVAQPAIIKVKQPKADVKPVTPVLTFEQELDKLESDARLNGLLLRLDNNEVLNHDDQDYVDQGVERHAFLLEELGYADDEEFDEEYDEAEWDEAMMAELDAKALNTNTEQLSEDELYERFLATEKKLKKNDNED
;
A
#
# COMPACT_ATOMS: atom_id res chain seq x y z
N MET A 1 -74.15 -43.65 -9.87
CA MET A 1 -74.31 -42.38 -9.13
C MET A 1 -73.13 -42.21 -8.19
N THR A 2 -72.29 -41.18 -8.34
CA THR A 2 -71.47 -40.64 -7.24
C THR A 2 -71.08 -39.20 -7.56
N ARG A 3 -71.71 -38.22 -6.90
CA ARG A 3 -71.37 -36.80 -7.02
C ARG A 3 -70.22 -36.50 -6.06
N LYS A 4 -69.00 -36.33 -6.58
CA LYS A 4 -67.85 -35.86 -5.79
C LYS A 4 -68.01 -34.35 -5.56
N ARG A 5 -68.37 -33.93 -4.34
CA ARG A 5 -68.48 -32.49 -4.02
C ARG A 5 -67.08 -31.88 -3.89
N LYS A 6 -66.93 -30.65 -4.40
CA LYS A 6 -65.72 -29.85 -4.26
C LYS A 6 -65.70 -29.23 -2.87
N GLU A 7 -64.93 -29.83 -1.97
CA GLU A 7 -64.67 -29.22 -0.67
C GLU A 7 -63.73 -28.03 -0.86
N ARG A 8 -64.11 -26.89 -0.29
CA ARG A 8 -63.26 -25.70 -0.23
C ARG A 8 -62.60 -25.77 1.14
N SER A 9 -61.32 -26.11 1.19
CA SER A 9 -60.58 -26.02 2.45
C SER A 9 -60.63 -24.56 2.91
N GLY A 10 -61.29 -24.32 4.04
CA GLY A 10 -61.23 -23.02 4.70
C GLY A 10 -59.79 -22.79 5.10
N GLY A 11 -59.16 -21.78 4.49
CA GLY A 11 -57.85 -21.32 4.95
C GLY A 11 -57.92 -20.92 6.43
N PRO A 12 -56.77 -20.87 7.12
CA PRO A 12 -56.73 -20.58 8.55
C PRO A 12 -57.43 -19.25 8.86
N LEU A 13 -58.33 -19.26 9.84
CA LEU A 13 -59.13 -18.12 10.26
C LEU A 13 -58.30 -16.99 10.92
N ALA A 14 -57.06 -17.26 11.29
CA ALA A 14 -56.14 -16.28 11.86
C ALA A 14 -54.67 -16.65 11.60
N ILE A 15 -53.79 -15.63 11.62
CA ILE A 15 -52.34 -15.80 11.52
C ILE A 15 -51.85 -16.51 12.79
N ALA A 16 -51.27 -17.69 12.63
CA ALA A 16 -50.64 -18.41 13.74
C ALA A 16 -49.56 -17.53 14.39
N LYS A 17 -49.59 -17.39 15.71
CA LYS A 17 -48.56 -16.67 16.47
C LYS A 17 -47.24 -17.42 16.29
N SER A 18 -46.38 -16.96 15.40
CA SER A 18 -45.02 -17.49 15.28
C SER A 18 -44.26 -17.24 16.57
N ASP A 19 -43.41 -18.19 16.97
CA ASP A 19 -42.54 -18.04 18.14
C ASP A 19 -41.82 -16.70 18.13
N ARG A 20 -41.78 -16.06 19.29
CA ARG A 20 -41.21 -14.71 19.49
C ARG A 20 -39.75 -14.60 19.04
N SER A 21 -39.05 -15.73 18.91
CA SER A 21 -37.69 -15.87 18.39
C SER A 21 -37.54 -15.67 16.89
N LYS A 22 -38.62 -15.77 16.11
CA LYS A 22 -38.64 -15.44 14.66
C LYS A 22 -39.12 -14.02 14.38
N ARG A 23 -39.38 -13.22 15.41
CA ARG A 23 -39.74 -11.81 15.24
C ARG A 23 -38.45 -11.02 15.04
N GLU A 24 -38.25 -10.55 13.80
CA GLU A 24 -37.12 -9.69 13.44
C GLU A 24 -36.93 -8.59 14.50
N THR A 25 -35.72 -8.48 15.03
CA THR A 25 -35.36 -7.38 15.91
C THR A 25 -35.32 -6.08 15.11
N ASN A 26 -35.48 -4.93 15.76
CA ASN A 26 -35.47 -3.62 15.08
C ASN A 26 -34.18 -3.42 14.24
N THR A 27 -33.06 -3.99 14.70
CA THR A 27 -31.78 -3.97 13.99
C THR A 27 -31.81 -4.77 12.68
N GLN A 28 -32.31 -6.00 12.70
CA GLN A 28 -32.45 -6.85 11.51
C GLN A 28 -33.39 -6.23 10.47
N ALA A 29 -34.48 -5.60 10.91
CA ALA A 29 -35.42 -4.91 10.03
C ALA A 29 -34.78 -3.70 9.33
N VAL A 30 -33.89 -2.97 10.02
CA VAL A 30 -33.14 -1.84 9.44
C VAL A 30 -32.11 -2.32 8.43
N GLU A 31 -31.39 -3.41 8.72
CA GLU A 31 -30.42 -4.02 7.79
C GLU A 31 -31.09 -4.53 6.51
N ALA A 32 -32.22 -5.23 6.63
CA ALA A 32 -33.00 -5.70 5.48
C ALA A 32 -33.44 -4.54 4.56
N ARG A 33 -33.84 -3.40 5.15
CA ARG A 33 -34.20 -2.19 4.39
C ARG A 33 -32.99 -1.56 3.69
N LYS A 34 -31.81 -1.52 4.35
CA LYS A 34 -30.55 -1.06 3.73
C LYS A 34 -30.19 -1.93 2.53
N GLN A 35 -30.23 -3.25 2.69
CA GLN A 35 -29.96 -4.21 1.61
C GLN A 35 -30.93 -4.04 0.43
N LYS A 36 -32.22 -3.82 0.70
CA LYS A 36 -33.22 -3.53 -0.34
C LYS A 36 -32.93 -2.23 -1.09
N ARG A 37 -32.41 -1.19 -0.41
CA ARG A 37 -32.01 0.07 -1.05
C ARG A 37 -30.77 -0.09 -1.93
N LEU A 38 -29.78 -0.87 -1.48
CA LEU A 38 -28.58 -1.18 -2.27
C LEU A 38 -28.92 -1.98 -3.53
N LYS A 39 -29.85 -2.94 -3.43
CA LYS A 39 -30.32 -3.73 -4.59
C LYS A 39 -31.17 -2.94 -5.58
N LYS A 40 -31.78 -1.82 -5.15
CA LYS A 40 -32.49 -0.91 -6.06
C LYS A 40 -31.50 0.01 -6.80
N ARG A 41 -30.75 -0.55 -7.75
CA ARG A 41 -30.05 0.27 -8.74
C ARG A 41 -31.02 0.64 -9.86
N LYS A 42 -31.13 1.93 -10.14
CA LYS A 42 -31.75 2.43 -11.38
C LYS A 42 -30.83 1.95 -12.50
N GLY A 43 -31.33 1.12 -13.42
CA GLY A 43 -30.54 0.54 -14.51
C GLY A 43 -29.83 1.63 -15.34
N LEU A 44 -28.87 1.21 -16.16
CA LEU A 44 -28.18 2.12 -17.09
C LEU A 44 -29.20 2.80 -18.00
N ALA A 45 -28.93 4.06 -18.37
CA ALA A 45 -29.75 4.80 -19.32
C ALA A 45 -29.81 4.03 -20.66
N SER A 46 -30.99 3.99 -21.28
CA SER A 46 -31.20 3.29 -22.55
C SER A 46 -30.23 3.83 -23.62
N GLY A 47 -29.47 2.94 -24.25
CA GLY A 47 -28.52 3.30 -25.30
C GLY A 47 -29.23 3.96 -26.48
N ASN A 48 -28.67 5.05 -26.98
CA ASN A 48 -29.23 5.82 -28.09
C ASN A 48 -28.83 5.15 -29.42
N LYS A 49 -29.69 4.26 -29.96
CA LYS A 49 -29.40 3.49 -31.19
C LYS A 49 -29.70 4.23 -32.49
N THR A 50 -30.44 5.33 -32.43
CA THR A 50 -30.99 6.02 -33.61
C THR A 50 -30.49 7.45 -33.79
N ALA A 51 -29.59 7.94 -32.94
CA ALA A 51 -28.93 9.21 -33.21
C ALA A 51 -27.79 8.97 -34.20
N GLU A 52 -28.02 9.31 -35.46
CA GLU A 52 -26.92 9.59 -36.38
C GLU A 52 -25.99 10.62 -35.72
N ALA A 53 -24.69 10.42 -35.87
CA ALA A 53 -23.68 11.32 -35.35
C ALA A 53 -23.75 12.66 -36.10
N GLU A 54 -24.67 13.53 -35.71
CA GLU A 54 -24.53 14.95 -36.01
C GLU A 54 -23.16 15.36 -35.48
N LYS A 55 -22.27 15.71 -36.41
CA LYS A 55 -20.99 16.34 -36.11
C LYS A 55 -21.29 17.72 -35.53
N GLY A 56 -21.67 17.74 -34.26
CA GLY A 56 -21.69 18.94 -33.46
C GLY A 56 -20.29 19.54 -33.51
N LYS A 57 -20.15 20.63 -34.25
CA LYS A 57 -19.02 21.56 -34.14
C LYS A 57 -19.00 22.07 -32.70
N LYS A 58 -18.39 21.31 -31.80
CA LYS A 58 -18.06 21.77 -30.45
C LYS A 58 -16.60 22.19 -30.42
N GLY A 59 -16.47 23.49 -30.16
CA GLY A 59 -15.35 24.27 -29.64
C GLY A 59 -13.99 23.60 -29.51
N THR A 60 -13.01 24.32 -30.05
CA THR A 60 -11.62 24.40 -29.61
C THR A 60 -11.42 24.08 -28.13
N GLY A 61 -10.71 22.98 -27.83
CA GLY A 61 -10.16 22.70 -26.50
C GLY A 61 -10.02 21.21 -26.19
N GLY A 62 -8.84 20.64 -26.46
CA GLY A 62 -8.40 19.37 -25.88
C GLY A 62 -8.00 18.28 -26.91
N PRO A 63 -6.75 17.79 -26.89
CA PRO A 63 -6.31 16.75 -27.81
C PRO A 63 -6.66 15.37 -27.25
N ARG A 64 -7.52 14.66 -27.96
CA ARG A 64 -7.60 13.19 -28.12
C ARG A 64 -9.00 12.82 -28.58
N LYS A 65 -9.28 13.17 -29.83
CA LYS A 65 -10.32 12.45 -30.58
C LYS A 65 -9.67 11.15 -31.02
N SER A 66 -10.26 10.02 -30.63
CA SER A 66 -9.94 8.70 -31.15
C SER A 66 -10.00 8.74 -32.68
N SER A 67 -8.87 8.96 -33.33
CA SER A 67 -8.74 8.76 -34.76
C SER A 67 -8.79 7.27 -35.04
N ASP A 68 -9.35 6.91 -36.20
CA ASP A 68 -9.41 5.53 -36.68
C ASP A 68 -8.04 4.86 -36.53
N PRO A 69 -7.93 3.69 -35.86
CA PRO A 69 -6.67 2.96 -35.70
C PRO A 69 -5.95 2.67 -37.02
N ARG A 70 -6.67 2.67 -38.15
CA ARG A 70 -6.10 2.47 -39.49
C ARG A 70 -5.36 3.70 -40.01
N ILE A 71 -5.61 4.88 -39.43
CA ILE A 71 -4.98 6.14 -39.82
C ILE A 71 -3.90 6.45 -38.79
N GLY A 72 -2.65 6.11 -39.14
CA GLY A 72 -1.48 6.39 -38.30
C GLY A 72 -1.25 7.89 -38.03
N SER A 73 -0.34 8.20 -37.12
CA SER A 73 0.02 9.58 -36.74
C SER A 73 0.71 10.32 -37.89
N LYS A 74 -0.01 11.28 -38.50
CA LYS A 74 0.54 12.21 -39.51
C LYS A 74 1.15 13.48 -38.89
N ALA A 75 1.67 13.40 -37.66
CA ALA A 75 2.32 14.54 -37.02
C ALA A 75 3.70 14.80 -37.68
N PRO A 76 3.98 16.01 -38.19
CA PRO A 76 5.25 16.31 -38.84
C PRO A 76 6.39 16.26 -37.82
N ILE A 77 7.47 15.54 -38.16
CA ILE A 77 8.70 15.46 -37.36
C ILE A 77 9.73 16.39 -38.01
N GLN A 78 10.38 17.23 -37.21
CA GLN A 78 11.41 18.14 -37.71
C GLN A 78 12.73 17.37 -37.93
N LEU A 79 13.35 17.57 -39.08
CA LEU A 79 14.53 16.82 -39.54
C LEU A 79 15.88 17.47 -39.21
N VAL A 80 15.90 18.60 -38.50
CA VAL A 80 17.12 19.36 -38.22
C VAL A 80 17.17 19.71 -36.73
N SER A 81 18.24 19.32 -36.05
CA SER A 81 18.46 19.59 -34.62
C SER A 81 18.92 21.03 -34.40
N ALA A 82 18.02 22.00 -34.56
CA ALA A 82 18.24 23.34 -34.05
C ALA A 82 17.86 23.38 -32.56
N PRO A 83 18.68 23.97 -31.66
CA PRO A 83 18.30 24.19 -30.27
C PRO A 83 17.24 25.30 -30.23
N THR A 84 15.99 24.91 -30.46
CA THR A 84 14.86 25.77 -30.16
C THR A 84 14.70 25.83 -28.64
N PRO A 85 14.54 27.02 -28.03
CA PRO A 85 14.24 27.11 -26.62
C PRO A 85 12.96 26.31 -26.38
N VAL A 86 13.06 25.32 -25.51
CA VAL A 86 11.95 24.51 -25.06
C VAL A 86 10.91 25.49 -24.51
N ALA A 87 9.89 25.77 -25.31
CA ALA A 87 8.73 26.51 -24.84
C ALA A 87 8.19 25.69 -23.67
N GLN A 88 8.34 26.26 -22.46
CA GLN A 88 7.87 25.63 -21.24
C GLN A 88 6.43 25.14 -21.48
N PRO A 89 6.09 23.89 -21.13
CA PRO A 89 4.73 23.42 -21.29
C PRO A 89 3.84 24.35 -20.47
N ALA A 90 3.03 25.15 -21.16
CA ALA A 90 2.00 25.95 -20.54
C ALA A 90 1.21 25.01 -19.61
N ILE A 91 1.16 25.38 -18.33
CA ILE A 91 0.50 24.63 -17.26
C ILE A 91 -0.94 24.37 -17.71
N ILE A 92 -1.17 23.18 -18.27
CA ILE A 92 -2.50 22.69 -18.56
C ILE A 92 -3.12 22.49 -17.17
N LYS A 93 -4.01 23.40 -16.78
CA LYS A 93 -4.88 23.21 -15.62
C LYS A 93 -5.74 21.99 -15.90
N VAL A 94 -5.22 20.82 -15.53
CA VAL A 94 -5.96 19.57 -15.51
C VAL A 94 -7.13 19.81 -14.57
N LYS A 95 -8.33 19.85 -15.13
CA LYS A 95 -9.57 19.97 -14.37
C LYS A 95 -9.73 18.65 -13.61
N GLN A 96 -9.16 18.60 -12.42
CA GLN A 96 -9.30 17.51 -11.47
C GLN A 96 -10.80 17.20 -11.33
N PRO A 97 -11.24 15.94 -11.49
CA PRO A 97 -12.60 15.58 -11.12
C PRO A 97 -12.76 15.88 -9.64
N LYS A 98 -13.81 16.63 -9.29
CA LYS A 98 -14.25 16.84 -7.91
C LYS A 98 -14.78 15.51 -7.37
N ALA A 99 -13.90 14.56 -7.12
CA ALA A 99 -14.09 13.60 -6.06
C ALA A 99 -13.56 14.29 -4.80
N ASP A 100 -14.32 14.22 -3.71
CA ASP A 100 -13.84 14.60 -2.39
C ASP A 100 -12.61 13.73 -2.07
N VAL A 101 -11.42 14.25 -2.42
CA VAL A 101 -10.15 13.74 -1.94
C VAL A 101 -10.12 14.12 -0.48
N LYS A 102 -10.58 13.18 0.36
CA LYS A 102 -10.14 13.14 1.75
C LYS A 102 -8.63 13.31 1.73
N PRO A 103 -8.05 14.22 2.53
CA PRO A 103 -6.61 14.42 2.53
C PRO A 103 -5.96 13.05 2.66
N VAL A 104 -5.12 12.70 1.68
CA VAL A 104 -4.21 11.58 1.80
C VAL A 104 -3.26 12.01 2.91
N THR A 105 -3.63 11.71 4.15
CA THR A 105 -2.65 11.48 5.20
C THR A 105 -1.61 10.58 4.55
N PRO A 106 -0.30 10.90 4.59
CA PRO A 106 0.69 9.95 4.12
C PRO A 106 0.39 8.65 4.85
N VAL A 107 -0.09 7.64 4.10
CA VAL A 107 -0.33 6.32 4.67
C VAL A 107 1.08 5.88 4.99
N LEU A 108 1.43 5.94 6.28
CA LEU A 108 2.66 5.36 6.77
C LEU A 108 2.68 3.94 6.22
N THR A 109 3.77 3.57 5.55
CA THR A 109 3.95 2.18 5.18
C THR A 109 4.05 1.37 6.47
N PHE A 110 3.65 0.10 6.43
CA PHE A 110 3.70 -0.75 7.64
C PHE A 110 5.12 -0.79 8.25
N GLU A 111 6.16 -0.78 7.41
CA GLU A 111 7.56 -0.61 7.83
C GLU A 111 7.82 0.70 8.59
N GLN A 112 7.34 1.84 8.06
CA GLN A 112 7.50 3.14 8.73
C GLN A 112 6.73 3.24 10.04
N GLU A 113 5.63 2.50 10.17
CA GLU A 113 4.90 2.41 11.42
C GLU A 113 5.64 1.55 12.43
N LEU A 114 6.22 0.42 11.99
CA LEU A 114 7.05 -0.46 12.80
C LEU A 114 8.27 0.29 13.36
N ASP A 115 9.02 0.99 12.49
CA ASP A 115 10.19 1.81 12.87
C ASP A 115 9.84 2.84 13.96
N LYS A 116 8.65 3.45 13.85
CA LYS A 116 8.18 4.45 14.82
C LYS A 116 7.84 3.82 16.16
N LEU A 117 7.28 2.61 16.14
CA LEU A 117 6.90 1.88 17.34
C LEU A 117 8.16 1.41 18.08
N GLU A 118 9.15 0.88 17.36
CA GLU A 118 10.45 0.47 17.91
C GLU A 118 11.27 1.66 18.46
N SER A 119 11.16 2.83 17.81
CA SER A 119 11.85 4.06 18.25
C SER A 119 11.08 4.88 19.31
N ASP A 120 9.90 4.43 19.76
CA ASP A 120 9.16 5.15 20.81
C ASP A 120 9.83 5.02 22.17
N ALA A 121 10.47 6.11 22.60
CA ALA A 121 11.13 6.20 23.90
C ALA A 121 10.19 5.98 25.09
N ARG A 122 8.89 6.30 24.96
CA ARG A 122 7.92 6.07 26.04
C ARG A 122 7.67 4.59 26.21
N LEU A 123 7.34 3.88 25.12
CA LEU A 123 7.10 2.44 25.14
C LEU A 123 8.33 1.69 25.71
N ASN A 124 9.52 1.99 25.18
CA ASN A 124 10.78 1.39 25.64
C ASN A 124 11.03 1.64 27.14
N GLY A 125 10.72 2.85 27.63
CA GLY A 125 10.85 3.16 29.05
C GLY A 125 9.87 2.39 29.95
N LEU A 126 8.65 2.10 29.47
CA LEU A 126 7.67 1.31 30.22
C LEU A 126 8.06 -0.17 30.24
N LEU A 127 8.54 -0.71 29.12
CA LEU A 127 9.05 -2.09 29.03
C LEU A 127 10.23 -2.32 29.99
N LEU A 128 11.19 -1.40 30.05
CA LEU A 128 12.32 -1.50 30.98
C LEU A 128 11.88 -1.53 32.46
N ARG A 129 10.83 -0.79 32.82
CA ARG A 129 10.28 -0.84 34.19
C ARG A 129 9.62 -2.19 34.48
N LEU A 130 8.95 -2.76 33.48
CA LEU A 130 8.36 -4.08 33.55
C LEU A 130 9.45 -5.15 33.73
N ASP A 131 10.57 -5.05 33.02
CA ASP A 131 11.76 -5.90 33.21
C ASP A 131 12.37 -5.76 34.61
N ASN A 132 12.33 -4.54 35.17
CA ASN A 132 12.73 -4.27 36.56
C ASN A 132 11.70 -4.74 37.60
N ASN A 133 10.62 -5.41 37.19
CA ASN A 133 9.50 -5.87 38.02
C ASN A 133 8.75 -4.73 38.75
N GLU A 134 8.75 -3.53 38.18
CA GLU A 134 7.95 -2.41 38.69
C GLU A 134 6.49 -2.56 38.25
N VAL A 135 5.55 -2.19 39.14
CA VAL A 135 4.11 -2.22 38.83
C VAL A 135 3.72 -0.94 38.10
N LEU A 136 3.32 -1.08 36.83
CA LEU A 136 2.79 0.03 36.04
C LEU A 136 1.32 0.32 36.39
N ASN A 137 0.90 1.56 36.13
CA ASN A 137 -0.51 1.94 36.24
C ASN A 137 -1.34 1.27 35.12
N HIS A 138 -2.66 1.16 35.30
CA HIS A 138 -3.55 0.53 34.32
C HIS A 138 -3.43 1.17 32.93
N ASP A 139 -3.43 2.51 32.85
CA ASP A 139 -3.32 3.23 31.58
C ASP A 139 -1.98 2.98 30.86
N ASP A 140 -0.90 2.76 31.63
CA ASP A 140 0.42 2.48 31.06
C ASP A 140 0.52 1.02 30.61
N GLN A 141 -0.10 0.08 31.34
CA GLN A 141 -0.22 -1.32 30.89
C GLN A 141 -1.04 -1.42 29.61
N ASP A 142 -2.21 -0.78 29.55
CA ASP A 142 -3.05 -0.77 28.34
C ASP A 142 -2.28 -0.23 27.13
N TYR A 143 -1.40 0.75 27.33
CA TYR A 143 -0.55 1.31 26.28
C TYR A 143 0.52 0.31 25.80
N VAL A 144 1.18 -0.37 26.74
CA VAL A 144 2.17 -1.41 26.43
C VAL A 144 1.50 -2.54 25.66
N ASP A 145 0.36 -3.04 26.13
CA ASP A 145 -0.40 -4.12 25.50
C ASP A 145 -0.80 -3.76 24.07
N GLN A 146 -1.38 -2.57 23.85
CA GLN A 146 -1.73 -2.08 22.52
C GLN A 146 -0.51 -1.92 21.60
N GLY A 147 0.63 -1.46 22.14
CA GLY A 147 1.87 -1.31 21.40
C GLY A 147 2.42 -2.65 20.94
N VAL A 148 2.47 -3.64 21.84
CA VAL A 148 2.96 -4.98 21.55
C VAL A 148 2.03 -5.73 20.59
N GLU A 149 0.70 -5.63 20.76
CA GLU A 149 -0.26 -6.20 19.82
C GLU A 149 -0.12 -5.59 18.42
N ARG A 150 0.06 -4.27 18.34
CA ARG A 150 0.26 -3.59 17.06
C ARG A 150 1.58 -4.00 16.41
N HIS A 151 2.63 -4.15 17.19
CA HIS A 151 3.94 -4.62 16.72
C HIS A 151 3.84 -6.03 16.13
N ALA A 152 3.21 -6.97 16.85
CA ALA A 152 3.00 -8.33 16.36
C ALA A 152 2.20 -8.36 15.05
N PHE A 153 1.12 -7.59 14.96
CA PHE A 153 0.34 -7.46 13.73
C PHE A 153 1.19 -6.92 12.56
N LEU A 154 2.05 -5.92 12.80
CA LEU A 154 2.89 -5.34 11.75
C LEU A 154 3.94 -6.36 11.25
N LEU A 155 4.50 -7.18 12.14
CA LEU A 155 5.41 -8.25 11.75
C LEU A 155 4.72 -9.33 10.90
N GLU A 156 3.49 -9.72 11.26
CA GLU A 156 2.69 -10.68 10.49
C GLU A 156 2.36 -10.14 9.08
N GLU A 157 1.89 -8.89 9.00
CA GLU A 157 1.54 -8.27 7.71
C GLU A 157 2.76 -8.05 6.81
N LEU A 158 3.94 -7.85 7.39
CA LEU A 158 5.21 -7.74 6.66
C LEU A 158 5.82 -9.10 6.31
N GLY A 159 5.31 -10.20 6.87
CA GLY A 159 5.85 -11.55 6.65
C GLY A 159 7.15 -11.83 7.43
N TYR A 160 7.38 -11.12 8.53
CA TYR A 160 8.46 -11.39 9.49
C TYR A 160 8.03 -12.31 10.64
N ALA A 161 6.72 -12.60 10.76
CA ALA A 161 6.28 -13.63 11.68
C ALA A 161 6.91 -14.97 11.25
N ASP A 162 7.62 -15.62 12.17
CA ASP A 162 8.11 -16.99 12.00
C ASP A 162 6.89 -17.90 11.83
N ASP A 163 6.44 -18.05 10.59
CA ASP A 163 5.66 -19.19 10.20
C ASP A 163 6.60 -20.40 10.35
N GLU A 164 6.22 -21.37 11.18
CA GLU A 164 6.89 -22.67 11.42
C GLU A 164 7.10 -23.52 10.13
N GLU A 165 7.05 -22.93 8.94
CA GLU A 165 7.18 -23.58 7.63
C GLU A 165 8.61 -23.52 7.06
N PHE A 166 9.59 -22.98 7.80
CA PHE A 166 11.02 -23.12 7.50
C PHE A 166 11.64 -24.25 8.33
N ASP A 167 11.08 -25.45 8.21
CA ASP A 167 11.76 -26.72 8.58
C ASP A 167 12.70 -27.16 7.44
N GLU A 168 13.37 -26.21 6.78
CA GLU A 168 14.55 -26.53 6.00
C GLU A 168 15.65 -26.81 7.02
N GLU A 169 15.98 -28.09 7.15
CA GLU A 169 17.15 -28.64 7.85
C GLU A 169 18.37 -27.74 7.60
N TYR A 170 18.55 -26.76 8.49
CA TYR A 170 19.61 -25.78 8.44
C TYR A 170 20.88 -26.54 8.81
N ASP A 171 21.58 -27.06 7.80
CA ASP A 171 22.89 -27.66 8.00
C ASP A 171 23.90 -26.55 8.25
N GLU A 172 23.89 -26.06 9.50
CA GLU A 172 24.78 -25.02 10.03
C GLU A 172 26.25 -25.28 9.66
N ALA A 173 26.64 -26.55 9.53
CA ALA A 173 28.00 -26.94 9.18
C ALA A 173 28.37 -26.62 7.72
N GLU A 174 27.44 -26.74 6.77
CA GLU A 174 27.70 -26.42 5.36
C GLU A 174 27.76 -24.90 5.14
N TRP A 175 26.96 -24.14 5.88
CA TRP A 175 26.96 -22.67 5.80
C TRP A 175 28.21 -22.05 6.45
N ASP A 176 28.63 -22.60 7.61
CA ASP A 176 29.87 -22.19 8.28
C ASP A 176 31.10 -22.47 7.42
N GLU A 177 31.18 -23.63 6.75
CA GLU A 177 32.30 -23.97 5.86
C GLU A 177 32.34 -23.06 4.62
N ALA A 178 31.18 -22.77 4.03
CA ALA A 178 31.08 -21.86 2.89
C ALA A 178 31.47 -20.42 3.25
N MET A 179 31.03 -19.91 4.41
CA MET A 179 31.38 -18.54 4.84
C MET A 179 32.86 -18.43 5.20
N MET A 180 33.43 -19.46 5.85
CA MET A 180 34.86 -19.50 6.19
C MET A 180 35.71 -19.56 4.92
N ALA A 181 35.31 -20.35 3.92
CA ALA A 181 35.98 -20.40 2.62
C ALA A 181 35.89 -19.07 1.85
N GLU A 182 34.76 -18.35 1.93
CA GLU A 182 34.63 -17.02 1.34
C GLU A 182 35.53 -16.00 2.05
N LEU A 183 35.59 -16.04 3.39
CA LEU A 183 36.49 -15.18 4.17
C LEU A 183 37.96 -15.42 3.81
N ASP A 184 38.37 -16.68 3.70
CA ASP A 184 39.74 -17.05 3.32
C ASP A 184 40.05 -16.63 1.87
N ALA A 185 39.13 -16.82 0.93
CA ALA A 185 39.30 -16.36 -0.45
C ALA A 185 39.43 -14.82 -0.52
N LYS A 186 38.70 -14.10 0.33
CA LYS A 186 38.75 -12.63 0.41
C LYS A 186 40.02 -12.15 1.11
N ALA A 187 40.52 -12.87 2.11
CA ALA A 187 41.81 -12.62 2.74
C ALA A 187 42.99 -12.85 1.78
N LEU A 188 42.90 -13.85 0.90
CA LEU A 188 43.88 -14.09 -0.18
C LEU A 188 43.82 -13.00 -1.25
N ASN A 189 42.62 -12.54 -1.62
CA ASN A 189 42.44 -11.47 -2.59
C ASN A 189 42.85 -10.07 -2.09
N THR A 190 42.88 -9.85 -0.76
CA THR A 190 43.30 -8.55 -0.17
C THR A 190 44.81 -8.47 0.08
N ASN A 191 45.55 -9.57 0.00
CA ASN A 191 47.02 -9.57 0.09
C ASN A 191 47.73 -9.11 -1.20
N THR A 192 47.01 -8.86 -2.29
CA THR A 192 47.57 -8.31 -3.53
C THR A 192 47.53 -6.78 -3.60
N GLU A 193 46.90 -6.11 -2.64
CA GLU A 193 46.81 -4.64 -2.54
C GLU A 193 47.33 -4.11 -1.19
N GLN A 194 48.34 -4.77 -0.60
CA GLN A 194 49.15 -4.07 0.40
C GLN A 194 49.96 -2.99 -0.32
N LEU A 195 49.38 -1.79 -0.41
CA LEU A 195 50.10 -0.58 -0.82
C LEU A 195 51.39 -0.51 -0.01
N SER A 196 52.49 -0.26 -0.71
CA SER A 196 53.79 -0.12 -0.05
C SER A 196 53.72 0.99 1.01
N GLU A 197 54.52 0.88 2.08
CA GLU A 197 54.58 1.92 3.14
C GLU A 197 54.82 3.32 2.55
N ASP A 198 55.54 3.40 1.43
CA ASP A 198 55.79 4.63 0.67
C ASP A 198 54.51 5.20 0.03
N GLU A 199 53.63 4.37 -0.55
CA GLU A 199 52.36 4.80 -1.15
C GLU A 199 51.32 5.21 -0.09
N LEU A 200 51.33 4.54 1.06
CA LEU A 200 50.51 4.94 2.22
C LEU A 200 50.94 6.31 2.76
N TYR A 201 52.25 6.56 2.81
CA TYR A 201 52.80 7.84 3.23
C TYR A 201 52.45 8.97 2.26
N GLU A 202 52.51 8.73 0.94
CA GLU A 202 52.09 9.72 -0.06
C GLU A 202 50.58 10.04 0.04
N ARG A 203 49.74 9.03 0.26
CA ARG A 203 48.31 9.23 0.43
C ARG A 203 47.98 10.02 1.69
N PHE A 204 48.71 9.81 2.78
CA PHE A 204 48.59 10.58 4.02
C PHE A 204 49.04 12.05 3.83
N LEU A 205 50.15 12.28 3.13
CA LEU A 205 50.57 13.65 2.80
C LEU A 205 49.58 14.36 1.88
N ALA A 206 48.96 13.63 0.95
CA ALA A 206 47.94 14.17 0.06
C ALA A 206 46.66 14.57 0.82
N THR A 207 46.25 13.79 1.84
CA THR A 207 45.08 14.14 2.68
C THR A 207 45.37 15.34 3.57
N GLU A 208 46.55 15.42 4.21
CA GLU A 208 46.96 16.59 4.98
C GLU A 208 47.01 17.85 4.12
N LYS A 209 47.54 17.76 2.90
CA LYS A 209 47.61 18.90 1.98
C LYS A 209 46.22 19.37 1.53
N LYS A 210 45.27 18.44 1.39
CA LYS A 210 43.87 18.75 1.04
C LYS A 210 43.13 19.42 2.20
N LEU A 211 43.33 18.97 3.43
CA LEU A 211 42.81 19.62 4.64
C LEU A 211 43.37 21.05 4.78
N LYS A 212 44.69 21.22 4.69
CA LYS A 212 45.32 22.55 4.74
C LYS A 212 44.87 23.48 3.60
N LYS A 213 44.49 22.95 2.44
CA LYS A 213 43.98 23.77 1.34
C LYS A 213 42.55 24.23 1.59
N ASN A 214 41.71 23.36 2.16
CA ASN A 214 40.34 23.71 2.52
C ASN A 214 40.27 24.77 3.63
N ASP A 215 41.23 24.76 4.57
CA ASP A 215 41.31 25.76 5.65
C ASP A 215 41.84 27.14 5.19
N ASN A 216 42.36 27.25 3.95
CA ASN A 216 42.90 28.50 3.38
C ASN A 216 41.98 29.13 2.31
N GLU A 217 40.80 28.56 2.05
CA GLU A 217 39.83 29.04 1.06
C GLU A 217 38.62 29.79 1.68
N ASP A 218 38.63 30.10 2.99
CA ASP A 218 37.68 31.01 3.66
C ASP A 218 38.29 32.38 4.02
#